data_AF-A0A9D6Z107-F1
#
_entry.id   AF-A0A9D6Z107-F1
#
_cell.length_a   1.000
_cell.length_b   1.000
_cell.length_c   1.000
_cell.angle_alpha   90.00
_cell.angle_beta   90.00
_cell.angle_gamma   90.00
#
_symmetry.space_group_name_H-M   'P 1'
#
loop_
_entity.id
_entity.type
_entity.pdbx_description
1 polymer ?
#
loop_
_entity_poly.entity_id
_entity_poly.type
_entity_poly.pdbx_seq_one_letter_code
_entity_poly.pdbx_strand_id
1 'polypeptide(L)'
;VRQVGPLLEELRLWKQRCPWAEYLFGDPKKYLADDRDLQQHLWRPTAESLGIYFPGFGMHSFRRCSITWMQQVGATPIEAMRMAGHTSLEMTARYTVVDSNRERQQLQKMLEMIGGKVVAGIQ
;
A
#
# COMPACT_ATOMS: atom_id res chain seq x y z
N VAL A 1 14.75 6.80 -4.40
CA VAL A 1 14.06 8.03 -4.85
C VAL A 1 12.74 8.11 -4.09
N ARG A 2 12.49 9.20 -3.36
CA ARG A 2 11.39 9.35 -2.37
C ARG A 2 10.02 9.21 -3.05
N GLN A 3 9.42 8.03 -2.99
CA GLN A 3 8.03 7.77 -3.38
C GLN A 3 7.07 8.22 -2.28
N VAL A 4 7.18 9.50 -1.87
CA VAL A 4 6.22 10.10 -0.95
C VAL A 4 5.14 10.84 -1.75
N GLY A 5 5.38 11.13 -3.04
CA GLY A 5 4.35 11.68 -3.94
C GLY A 5 3.68 12.95 -3.38
N PRO A 6 2.37 13.14 -3.64
CA PRO A 6 1.60 14.29 -3.13
C PRO A 6 1.58 14.40 -1.60
N LEU A 7 1.76 13.29 -0.88
CA LEU A 7 1.84 13.31 0.58
C LEU A 7 3.00 14.21 1.05
N LEU A 8 4.11 14.27 0.31
CA LEU A 8 5.23 15.14 0.70
C LEU A 8 4.85 16.63 0.66
N GLU A 9 3.99 17.02 -0.27
CA GLU A 9 3.50 18.39 -0.39
C GLU A 9 2.58 18.72 0.77
N GLU A 10 1.64 17.84 1.11
CA GLU A 10 0.78 17.98 2.28
C GLU A 10 1.57 18.08 3.59
N LEU A 11 2.59 17.24 3.76
CA LEU A 11 3.47 17.28 4.94
C LEU A 11 4.26 18.59 5.03
N ARG A 12 4.67 19.16 3.89
CA ARG A 12 5.31 20.48 3.85
C ARG A 12 4.34 21.60 4.22
N LEU A 13 3.11 21.57 3.70
CA LEU A 13 2.07 22.54 4.04
C LEU A 13 1.74 22.48 5.53
N TRP A 14 1.64 21.28 6.09
CA TRP A 14 1.44 21.10 7.54
C TRP A 14 2.59 21.71 8.34
N LYS A 15 3.85 21.46 7.95
CA LYS A 15 5.03 22.00 8.64
C LYS A 15 5.10 23.53 8.59
N GLN A 16 4.61 24.16 7.52
CA GLN A 16 4.49 25.61 7.45
C GLN A 16 3.47 26.16 8.45
N ARG A 17 2.39 25.44 8.74
CA ARG A 17 1.38 25.83 9.74
C ARG A 17 1.87 25.63 11.17
N CYS A 18 2.73 24.64 11.39
CA CYS A 18 3.30 24.31 12.69
C CYS A 18 4.84 24.38 12.66
N PRO A 19 5.44 25.57 12.44
CA PRO A 19 6.89 25.69 12.30
C PRO A 19 7.62 25.29 13.60
N TRP A 20 6.96 25.50 14.74
CA TRP A 20 7.44 25.17 16.08
C TRP A 20 7.46 23.67 16.41
N ALA A 21 6.79 22.82 15.63
CA ALA A 21 6.75 21.38 15.92
C ALA A 21 8.04 20.70 15.43
N GLU A 22 8.88 20.19 16.33
CA GLU A 22 10.11 19.48 15.96
C GLU A 22 9.84 18.18 15.20
N TYR A 23 8.80 17.45 15.60
CA TYR A 23 8.37 16.20 14.98
C TYR A 23 7.04 16.34 14.26
N LEU A 24 6.84 15.54 13.21
CA LEU A 24 5.58 15.49 12.47
C LEU A 24 4.47 14.78 13.26
N PHE A 25 4.84 13.77 14.05
CA PHE A 25 3.95 13.01 14.92
C PHE A 25 4.53 13.00 16.33
N GLY A 26 3.79 13.54 17.29
CA GLY A 26 4.19 13.61 18.69
C GLY A 26 3.68 14.87 19.38
N ASP A 27 3.57 14.81 20.71
CA ASP A 27 3.34 15.99 21.52
C ASP A 27 4.70 16.66 21.79
N PRO A 28 4.91 17.94 21.41
CA PRO A 28 6.16 18.66 21.66
C PRO A 28 6.62 18.65 23.12
N LYS A 29 5.71 18.41 24.07
CA LYS A 29 5.97 18.50 25.51
C LYS A 29 6.03 17.15 26.22
N LYS A 30 5.68 16.03 25.58
CA LYS A 30 5.38 14.81 26.35
C LYS A 30 5.79 13.48 25.74
N TYR A 31 5.64 13.24 24.43
CA TYR A 31 5.92 11.92 23.87
C TYR A 31 6.34 11.98 22.39
N LEU A 32 7.46 11.33 22.08
CA LEU A 32 7.71 10.79 20.75
C LEU A 32 6.72 9.64 20.53
N ALA A 33 6.01 9.64 19.41
CA ALA A 33 5.10 8.56 19.08
C ALA A 33 5.92 7.27 18.82
N ASP A 34 6.12 6.48 19.87
CA ASP A 34 6.75 5.16 19.78
C ASP A 34 5.79 4.19 19.11
N ASP A 35 6.29 3.37 18.19
CA ASP A 35 5.49 2.39 17.45
C ASP A 35 4.79 1.42 18.40
N ARG A 36 5.45 1.04 19.50
CA ARG A 36 4.87 0.18 20.53
C ARG A 36 3.72 0.86 21.27
N ASP A 37 3.89 2.13 21.61
CA ASP A 37 2.89 2.93 22.32
C ASP A 37 1.65 3.13 21.44
N LEU A 38 1.87 3.52 20.18
CA LEU A 38 0.83 3.60 19.16
C LEU A 38 0.11 2.25 18.98
N GLN A 39 0.85 1.15 18.93
CA GLN A 39 0.28 -0.19 18.79
C GLN A 39 -0.61 -0.57 19.99
N GLN A 40 -0.16 -0.31 21.21
CA GLN A 40 -0.85 -0.71 22.43
C GLN A 40 -2.06 0.17 22.74
N HIS A 41 -1.94 1.48 22.52
CA HIS A 41 -2.92 2.45 23.00
C HIS A 41 -3.82 3.01 21.91
N LEU A 42 -3.43 2.92 20.64
CA LEU A 42 -4.22 3.42 19.51
C LEU A 42 -4.68 2.28 18.59
N TRP A 43 -3.74 1.56 17.97
CA TRP A 43 -4.06 0.63 16.88
C TRP A 43 -4.83 -0.60 17.37
N ARG A 44 -4.35 -1.28 18.41
CA ARG A 44 -4.98 -2.50 18.92
C ARG A 44 -6.39 -2.24 19.47
N PRO A 45 -6.62 -1.27 20.38
CA PRO A 45 -7.97 -1.02 20.90
C PRO A 45 -8.96 -0.66 19.80
N THR A 46 -8.52 0.12 18.79
CA THR A 46 -9.35 0.46 17.63
C THR A 46 -9.65 -0.75 16.75
N ALA A 47 -8.67 -1.64 16.53
CA ALA A 47 -8.88 -2.85 15.75
C ALA A 47 -9.81 -3.83 16.46
N GLU A 48 -9.70 -3.95 17.79
CA GLU A 48 -10.60 -4.76 18.62
C GLU A 48 -12.03 -4.22 18.59
N SER A 49 -12.21 -2.89 18.73
CA SER A 49 -13.54 -2.26 18.68
C SER A 49 -14.23 -2.38 17.32
N LEU A 50 -13.45 -2.40 16.23
CA LEU A 50 -13.94 -2.62 14.86
C LEU A 50 -14.09 -4.11 14.51
N GLY A 51 -13.68 -5.04 15.39
CA GLY A 51 -13.76 -6.49 15.14
C GLY A 51 -12.80 -7.00 14.06
N ILE A 52 -11.74 -6.26 13.75
CA ILE A 52 -10.75 -6.61 12.70
C ILE A 52 -9.40 -7.09 13.27
N TYR A 53 -9.29 -7.18 14.60
CA TYR A 53 -8.06 -7.58 15.26
C TYR A 53 -7.73 -9.06 15.03
N PHE A 54 -6.44 -9.34 14.84
CA PHE A 54 -5.86 -10.68 14.84
C PHE A 54 -4.45 -10.66 15.47
N PRO A 55 -3.92 -11.79 15.95
CA PRO A 55 -2.56 -11.85 16.48
C PRO A 55 -1.53 -11.38 15.43
N GLY A 56 -0.76 -10.35 15.78
CA GLY A 56 0.20 -9.71 14.86
C GLY A 56 -0.38 -8.56 14.02
N PHE A 57 -1.61 -8.11 14.29
CA PHE A 57 -2.16 -6.87 13.73
C PHE A 57 -1.30 -5.66 14.12
N GLY A 58 -0.97 -4.79 13.17
CA GLY A 58 -0.29 -3.51 13.43
C GLY A 58 0.13 -2.77 12.16
N MET A 59 1.11 -1.86 12.26
CA MET A 59 1.61 -1.09 11.11
C MET A 59 2.09 -1.96 9.94
N HIS A 60 2.64 -3.14 10.24
CA HIS A 60 3.02 -4.10 9.22
C HIS A 60 1.80 -4.65 8.46
N SER A 61 0.65 -4.82 9.12
CA SER A 61 -0.61 -5.24 8.48
C SER A 61 -1.08 -4.20 7.46
N PHE A 62 -1.03 -2.91 7.80
CA PHE A 62 -1.38 -1.84 6.86
C PHE A 62 -0.46 -1.82 5.64
N ARG A 63 0.84 -2.04 5.84
CA ARG A 63 1.80 -2.18 4.74
C ARG A 63 1.47 -3.38 3.83
N ARG A 64 1.08 -4.53 4.40
CA ARG A 64 0.66 -5.69 3.60
C ARG A 64 -0.60 -5.38 2.80
N CYS A 65 -1.60 -4.80 3.45
CA CYS A 65 -2.84 -4.39 2.79
C CYS A 65 -2.59 -3.40 1.66
N SER A 66 -1.71 -2.40 1.84
CA SER A 66 -1.41 -1.44 0.77
C SER A 66 -0.74 -2.09 -0.44
N ILE A 67 0.17 -3.05 -0.22
CA ILE A 67 0.81 -3.82 -1.31
C ILE A 67 -0.22 -4.67 -2.06
N THR A 68 -1.07 -5.40 -1.33
CA THR A 68 -2.14 -6.21 -1.94
C THR A 68 -3.11 -5.33 -2.73
N TRP A 69 -3.51 -4.17 -2.21
CA TRP A 69 -4.41 -3.26 -2.91
C TRP A 69 -3.76 -2.66 -4.17
N MET A 70 -2.50 -2.22 -4.09
CA MET A 70 -1.78 -1.76 -5.29
C MET A 70 -1.82 -2.81 -6.40
N GLN A 71 -1.61 -4.07 -6.06
CA GLN A 71 -1.71 -5.13 -7.05
C GLN A 71 -3.14 -5.31 -7.55
N GLN A 72 -4.17 -5.28 -6.70
CA GLN A 72 -5.58 -5.39 -7.12
C GLN A 72 -6.00 -4.29 -8.10
N VAL A 73 -5.50 -3.05 -7.96
CA VAL A 73 -5.77 -1.97 -8.93
C VAL A 73 -4.95 -2.08 -10.22
N GLY A 74 -4.17 -3.16 -10.37
CA GLY A 74 -3.45 -3.47 -11.59
C GLY A 74 -1.97 -3.13 -11.59
N ALA A 75 -1.40 -2.63 -10.48
CA ALA A 75 0.04 -2.40 -10.40
C ALA A 75 0.81 -3.69 -10.67
N THR A 76 1.93 -3.56 -11.37
CA THR A 76 2.84 -4.67 -11.64
C THR A 76 3.57 -5.07 -10.35
N PRO A 77 4.05 -6.32 -10.25
CA PRO A 77 4.88 -6.75 -9.12
C PRO A 77 6.12 -5.87 -8.90
N ILE A 78 6.71 -5.30 -9.97
CA ILE A 78 7.88 -4.42 -9.89
C ILE A 78 7.52 -3.06 -9.29
N GLU A 79 6.37 -2.49 -9.66
CA GLU A 79 5.89 -1.22 -9.07
C GLU A 79 5.56 -1.39 -7.60
N ALA A 80 4.86 -2.48 -7.26
CA ALA A 80 4.58 -2.85 -5.87
C ALA A 80 5.88 -3.08 -5.07
N MET A 81 6.88 -3.74 -5.66
CA MET A 81 8.20 -3.98 -5.06
C MET A 81 8.95 -2.66 -4.79
N ARG A 82 8.94 -1.74 -5.76
CA ARG A 82 9.57 -0.41 -5.61
C ARG A 82 8.90 0.40 -4.50
N MET A 83 7.57 0.45 -4.48
CA MET A 83 6.79 1.12 -3.42
C MET A 83 7.00 0.51 -2.04
N ALA A 84 7.11 -0.82 -1.97
CA ALA A 84 7.44 -1.50 -0.75
C ALA A 84 8.90 -1.24 -0.33
N GLY A 85 9.80 -0.93 -1.25
CA GLY A 85 11.25 -0.90 -0.96
C GLY A 85 11.83 -2.29 -0.71
N HIS A 86 11.25 -3.32 -1.32
CA HIS A 86 11.82 -4.66 -1.29
C HIS A 86 12.99 -4.78 -2.26
N THR A 87 14.02 -5.55 -1.89
CA THR A 87 15.18 -5.83 -2.74
C THR A 87 14.96 -7.00 -3.70
N SER A 88 13.90 -7.79 -3.51
CA SER A 88 13.57 -8.94 -4.36
C SER A 88 12.07 -9.05 -4.65
N LEU A 89 11.75 -9.63 -5.80
CA LEU A 89 10.37 -9.91 -6.21
C LEU A 89 9.72 -10.98 -5.34
N GLU A 90 10.49 -11.93 -4.81
CA GLU A 90 9.99 -12.99 -3.92
C GLU A 90 9.35 -12.42 -2.65
N MET A 91 9.96 -11.38 -2.06
CA MET A 91 9.37 -10.70 -0.90
C MET A 91 8.02 -10.04 -1.23
N THR A 92 7.88 -9.55 -2.46
CA THR A 92 6.62 -8.93 -2.93
C THR A 92 5.57 -9.98 -3.29
N ALA A 93 6.01 -11.14 -3.81
CA ALA A 93 5.15 -12.26 -4.18
C ALA A 93 4.37 -12.84 -2.99
N ARG A 94 4.91 -12.75 -1.77
CA ARG A 94 4.19 -13.12 -0.52
C ARG A 94 2.90 -12.33 -0.29
N TYR A 95 2.76 -11.18 -0.94
CA TYR A 95 1.58 -10.31 -0.85
C TYR A 95 0.72 -10.36 -2.13
N THR A 96 1.17 -11.12 -3.13
CA THR A 96 0.41 -11.41 -4.33
C THR A 96 -0.63 -12.46 -4.02
N VAL A 97 -1.86 -11.99 -3.79
CA VAL A 97 -3.03 -12.86 -3.89
C VAL A 97 -3.16 -13.22 -5.37
N VAL A 98 -2.91 -14.48 -5.72
CA VAL A 98 -3.22 -15.02 -7.05
C VAL A 98 -4.74 -15.06 -7.16
N ASP A 99 -5.32 -13.92 -7.50
CA ASP A 99 -6.74 -13.80 -7.69
C ASP A 99 -7.08 -14.44 -9.04
N SER A 100 -7.82 -15.55 -9.02
CA SER A 100 -8.37 -16.20 -10.22
C SER A 100 -9.11 -15.22 -11.15
N ASN A 101 -9.63 -14.10 -10.61
CA ASN A 101 -10.21 -13.03 -11.42
C ASN A 101 -9.16 -12.27 -12.24
N ARG A 102 -7.93 -12.13 -11.73
CA ARG A 102 -6.83 -11.48 -12.46
C ARG A 102 -6.35 -12.32 -13.63
N GLU A 103 -6.25 -13.63 -13.45
CA GLU A 103 -5.96 -14.56 -14.56
C GLU A 103 -7.05 -14.47 -15.63
N ARG A 104 -8.33 -14.47 -15.23
CA ARG A 104 -9.45 -14.27 -16.16
C ARG A 104 -9.37 -12.93 -16.90
N GLN A 105 -9.07 -11.84 -16.21
CA GLN A 105 -8.91 -10.51 -16.85
C GLN A 105 -7.73 -10.47 -17.82
N GLN A 106 -6.62 -11.12 -17.50
CA GLN A 106 -5.47 -11.23 -18.39
C GLN A 106 -5.80 -12.04 -19.64
N LEU A 107 -6.45 -13.20 -19.47
CA LEU A 107 -6.93 -14.03 -20.57
C LEU A 107 -7.94 -13.28 -21.44
N GLN A 108 -8.86 -12.54 -20.83
CA GLN A 108 -9.84 -11.73 -21.57
C GLN A 108 -9.15 -10.65 -22.41
N LYS A 109 -8.20 -9.90 -21.86
CA LYS A 109 -7.40 -8.93 -22.63
C LYS A 109 -6.60 -9.59 -23.77
N MET A 110 -6.04 -10.78 -23.54
CA MET A 110 -5.35 -11.53 -24.59
C MET A 110 -6.30 -11.95 -25.72
N LEU A 111 -7.49 -12.47 -25.38
CA LEU A 111 -8.51 -12.86 -26.34
C LEU A 111 -9.05 -11.65 -27.12
N GLU A 112 -9.25 -10.51 -26.48
CA GLU A 112 -9.63 -9.25 -27.15
C GLU A 112 -8.56 -8.79 -28.15
N MET A 113 -7.28 -8.86 -27.77
CA MET A 113 -6.18 -8.54 -28.69
C MET A 113 -6.11 -9.51 -29.88
N ILE A 114 -6.36 -10.80 -29.67
CA ILE A 114 -6.37 -11.80 -30.74
C ILE A 114 -7.60 -11.58 -31.64
N GLY A 115 -8.79 -11.42 -31.06
CA GLY A 115 -10.04 -11.18 -31.78
C GLY A 115 -10.01 -9.89 -32.61
N GLY A 116 -9.45 -8.81 -32.05
CA GLY A 116 -9.25 -7.55 -32.78
C GLY A 116 -8.25 -7.66 -33.94
N LYS A 117 -7.19 -8.46 -33.79
CA LYS A 117 -6.24 -8.73 -34.88
C LYS A 117 -6.81 -9.63 -35.98
N VAL A 118 -7.68 -10.58 -35.64
CA VAL A 118 -8.37 -11.44 -36.62
C VAL A 118 -9.35 -10.60 -37.46
N VAL A 119 -10.06 -9.64 -36.87
CA VAL A 119 -10.95 -8.74 -37.63
C VAL A 119 -10.17 -7.75 -38.50
N ALA A 120 -9.02 -7.25 -38.03
CA ALA A 120 -8.18 -6.31 -38.80
C ALA A 120 -7.36 -6.98 -39.93
N GLY A 121 -7.22 -8.31 -39.93
CA GLY A 121 -6.47 -9.07 -40.94
C GLY A 121 -7.32 -9.72 -42.04
N ILE A 122 -8.64 -9.48 -42.06
CA ILE A 122 -9.58 -10.02 -43.06
C ILE A 122 -10.19 -8.89 -43.92
N GLN A 123 -9.47 -7.79 -44.13
CA GLN A 123 -9.85 -6.75 -45.11
C GLN A 123 -8.86 -6.69 -46.26
#